data_AF-A0A359LPM5-F1
#
_entry.id   AF-A0A359LPM5-F1
#
_cell.length_a   1.000
_cell.length_b   1.000
_cell.length_c   1.000
_cell.angle_alpha   90.00
_cell.angle_beta   90.00
_cell.angle_gamma   90.00
#
_symmetry.space_group_name_H-M   'P 1'
#
loop_
_entity.id
_entity.type
_entity.pdbx_description
1 polymer ?
#
loop_
_entity_poly.entity_id
_entity_poly.type
_entity_poly.pdbx_seq_one_letter_code
_entity_poly.pdbx_strand_id
1 'polypeptide(L)'
;MNRQPRFLHVLTIVHAAGALVCVALAGGSAVSPAFRDGLALTGGSARMVAMFGSWTPAFLLGVGCVLAVLAYGAWRVRPWAWALTLAVYGAGVLGSLWQVSVGIRQGWLASAVNGAVFVYAATPGVRRAYTRR
;
A
#
# COMPACT_ATOMS: atom_id res chain seq x y z
N MET A 1 28.28 -3.47 -6.26
CA MET A 1 26.82 -3.27 -6.16
C MET A 1 26.16 -4.64 -6.06
N ASN A 2 25.57 -5.01 -4.92
CA ASN A 2 24.82 -6.26 -4.80
C ASN A 2 23.58 -6.16 -5.69
N ARG A 3 23.54 -6.94 -6.78
CA ARG A 3 22.35 -7.05 -7.63
C ARG A 3 21.22 -7.63 -6.78
N GLN A 4 20.13 -6.88 -6.61
CA GLN A 4 18.96 -7.45 -5.98
C GLN A 4 18.45 -8.63 -6.83
N PRO A 5 17.92 -9.69 -6.21
CA PRO A 5 17.17 -10.71 -6.93
C PRO A 5 16.06 -10.03 -7.73
N ARG A 6 15.90 -10.40 -9.01
CA ARG A 6 14.90 -9.80 -9.92
C ARG A 6 13.50 -9.73 -9.31
N PHE A 7 13.16 -10.71 -8.48
CA PHE A 7 11.88 -10.81 -7.77
C PHE A 7 11.62 -9.66 -6.79
N LEU A 8 12.67 -9.08 -6.18
CA LEU A 8 12.53 -7.98 -5.23
C LEU A 8 12.38 -6.62 -5.92
N HIS A 9 12.85 -6.47 -7.16
CA HIS A 9 12.63 -5.24 -7.92
C HIS A 9 11.15 -4.95 -8.11
N VAL A 10 10.33 -5.97 -8.36
CA VAL A 10 8.88 -5.82 -8.51
C VAL A 10 8.25 -5.24 -7.24
N LEU A 11 8.55 -5.81 -6.07
CA LEU A 11 8.05 -5.29 -4.79
C LEU A 11 8.56 -3.89 -4.49
N THR A 12 9.85 -3.63 -4.74
CA THR A 12 10.42 -2.28 -4.56
C THR A 12 9.69 -1.26 -5.42
N ILE A 13 9.41 -1.58 -6.69
CA ILE A 13 8.71 -0.69 -7.62
C ILE A 13 7.26 -0.47 -7.18
N VAL A 14 6.53 -1.54 -6.84
CA VAL A 14 5.13 -1.43 -6.38
C VAL A 14 5.04 -0.54 -5.13
N HIS A 15 5.93 -0.77 -4.15
CA HIS A 15 5.97 0.03 -2.93
C HIS A 15 6.34 1.50 -3.20
N ALA A 16 7.36 1.74 -4.03
CA ALA A 16 7.79 3.09 -4.37
C ALA A 16 6.71 3.86 -5.15
N ALA A 17 6.07 3.22 -6.14
CA ALA A 17 4.99 3.83 -6.90
C ALA A 17 3.79 4.16 -6.00
N GLY A 18 3.38 3.22 -5.13
CA GLY A 18 2.32 3.46 -4.17
C GLY A 18 2.65 4.61 -3.21
N ALA A 19 3.88 4.68 -2.70
CA ALA A 19 4.34 5.78 -1.85
C ALA A 19 4.24 7.13 -2.56
N LEU A 20 4.69 7.23 -3.82
CA LEU A 20 4.63 8.45 -4.62
C LEU A 20 3.19 8.89 -4.86
N VAL A 21 2.28 7.95 -5.20
CA VAL A 21 0.86 8.25 -5.35
C VAL A 21 0.28 8.80 -4.04
N CYS A 22 0.56 8.16 -2.91
CA CYS A 22 0.09 8.64 -1.60
C CYS A 22 0.60 10.04 -1.28
N VAL A 23 1.88 10.34 -1.54
CA VAL A 23 2.46 11.67 -1.33
C VAL A 23 1.81 12.72 -2.24
N ALA A 24 1.59 12.40 -3.52
CA ALA A 24 0.95 13.31 -4.45
C ALA A 24 -0.50 13.63 -4.04
N LEU A 25 -1.27 12.61 -3.67
CA LEU A 25 -2.65 12.77 -3.19
C LEU A 25 -2.70 13.54 -1.86
N ALA A 26 -1.75 13.29 -0.96
CA ALA A 26 -1.64 14.04 0.28
C ALA A 26 -1.33 15.52 0.04
N GLY A 27 -0.37 15.81 -0.84
CA GLY A 27 -0.03 17.18 -1.24
C GLY A 27 -1.24 17.92 -1.81
N GLY A 28 -1.93 17.31 -2.78
CA GLY A 28 -3.17 17.88 -3.35
C GLY A 28 -4.25 18.12 -2.29
N SER A 29 -4.43 17.18 -1.36
CA SER A 29 -5.42 17.30 -0.29
C SER A 29 -5.05 18.34 0.77
N ALA A 30 -3.75 18.59 0.99
CA ALA A 30 -3.26 19.59 1.93
C ALA A 30 -3.46 21.01 1.40
N VAL A 31 -3.32 21.20 0.09
CA VAL A 31 -3.43 22.53 -0.55
C VAL A 31 -4.85 22.89 -0.98
N SER A 32 -5.72 21.90 -1.20
CA SER A 32 -7.08 22.14 -1.71
C SER A 32 -8.13 21.26 -1.03
N PRO A 33 -9.04 21.85 -0.23
CA PRO A 33 -10.19 21.13 0.31
C PRO A 33 -11.08 20.53 -0.79
N ALA A 34 -11.29 21.25 -1.90
CA ALA A 34 -12.05 20.75 -3.03
C ALA A 34 -11.40 19.53 -3.69
N PHE A 35 -10.05 19.49 -3.77
CA PHE A 35 -9.33 18.31 -4.23
C PHE A 35 -9.55 17.13 -3.28
N ARG A 36 -9.45 17.37 -1.97
CA ARG A 36 -9.68 16.33 -0.94
C ARG A 36 -11.08 15.76 -1.03
N ASP A 37 -12.10 16.60 -1.15
CA ASP A 37 -13.48 16.16 -1.29
C ASP A 37 -13.68 15.41 -2.62
N GLY A 38 -12.97 15.84 -3.66
CA GLY A 38 -12.88 15.15 -4.95
C GLY A 38 -12.24 13.75 -4.89
N LEU A 39 -11.53 13.38 -3.83
CA LEU A 39 -11.02 12.00 -3.64
C LEU A 39 -12.13 10.99 -3.32
N ALA A 40 -13.32 11.44 -2.94
CA ALA A 40 -14.49 10.60 -2.62
C ALA A 40 -15.14 9.94 -3.85
N LEU A 41 -14.33 9.45 -4.80
CA LEU A 41 -14.75 8.83 -6.08
C LEU A 41 -15.37 7.44 -5.91
N THR A 42 -15.04 6.74 -4.83
CA THR A 42 -15.52 5.38 -4.54
C THR A 42 -16.08 5.34 -3.13
N GLY A 43 -16.93 4.36 -2.81
CA GLY A 43 -17.46 4.21 -1.44
C GLY A 43 -16.35 4.05 -0.39
N GLY A 44 -15.22 3.44 -0.74
CA GLY A 44 -14.07 3.29 0.14
C GLY A 44 -13.34 4.61 0.40
N SER A 45 -13.04 5.36 -0.67
CA SER A 45 -12.37 6.66 -0.55
C SER A 45 -13.28 7.73 0.05
N ALA A 46 -14.59 7.68 -0.19
CA ALA A 46 -15.56 8.55 0.46
C ALA A 46 -15.60 8.34 1.98
N ARG A 47 -15.58 7.09 2.44
CA ARG A 47 -15.49 6.79 3.89
C ARG A 47 -14.17 7.25 4.49
N MET A 48 -13.05 7.10 3.77
CA MET A 48 -11.76 7.62 4.22
C MET A 48 -11.83 9.14 4.40
N VAL A 49 -12.31 9.88 3.40
CA VAL A 49 -12.44 11.35 3.48
C VAL A 49 -13.39 11.76 4.60
N ALA A 50 -14.52 11.06 4.79
CA ALA A 50 -15.46 11.34 5.87
C ALA A 50 -14.85 11.05 7.26
N MET A 51 -14.07 9.98 7.40
CA MET A 51 -13.45 9.56 8.66
C MET A 51 -12.30 10.48 9.07
N PHE A 52 -11.43 10.84 8.13
CA PHE A 52 -10.23 11.62 8.42
C PHE A 52 -10.45 13.13 8.23
N GLY A 53 -11.39 13.56 7.38
CA GLY A 53 -11.71 14.97 7.17
C GLY A 53 -10.44 15.79 6.87
N SER A 54 -10.18 16.81 7.69
CA SER A 54 -8.96 17.62 7.61
C SER A 54 -7.64 16.85 7.77
N TRP A 55 -7.68 15.68 8.39
CA TRP A 55 -6.52 14.79 8.57
C TRP A 55 -6.26 13.84 7.39
N THR A 56 -7.09 13.85 6.35
CA THR A 56 -6.88 13.03 5.14
C THR A 56 -5.45 13.15 4.56
N PRO A 57 -4.83 14.35 4.47
CA PRO A 57 -3.45 14.48 4.02
C PRO A 57 -2.45 13.73 4.92
N ALA A 58 -2.61 13.85 6.24
CA ALA A 58 -1.74 13.18 7.20
C ALA A 58 -1.88 11.66 7.14
N PHE A 59 -3.12 11.15 6.99
CA PHE A 59 -3.38 9.73 6.76
C PHE A 59 -2.69 9.22 5.49
N LEU A 60 -2.86 9.93 4.37
CA LEU A 60 -2.24 9.58 3.10
C LEU A 60 -0.69 9.61 3.18
N LEU A 61 -0.11 10.61 3.84
CA LEU A 61 1.33 10.65 4.13
C LEU A 61 1.77 9.47 4.99
N GLY A 62 0.99 9.11 6.02
CA GLY A 62 1.29 7.95 6.87
C GLY A 62 1.37 6.66 6.06
N VAL A 63 0.38 6.40 5.19
CA VAL A 63 0.40 5.25 4.27
C VAL A 63 1.60 5.35 3.31
N GLY A 64 1.86 6.52 2.74
CA GLY A 64 3.01 6.76 1.87
C GLY A 64 4.35 6.47 2.54
N CYS A 65 4.51 6.87 3.80
CA CYS A 65 5.70 6.59 4.60
C CYS A 65 5.87 5.08 4.86
N VAL A 66 4.80 4.37 5.20
CA VAL A 66 4.86 2.90 5.36
C VAL A 66 5.30 2.23 4.07
N LEU A 67 4.74 2.64 2.92
CA LEU A 67 5.13 2.12 1.61
C LEU A 67 6.58 2.47 1.26
N ALA A 68 7.06 3.67 1.58
CA ALA A 68 8.46 4.06 1.39
C ALA A 68 9.41 3.21 2.26
N VAL A 69 9.06 2.94 3.51
CA VAL A 69 9.80 2.04 4.42
C VAL A 69 9.85 0.62 3.84
N LEU A 70 8.75 0.14 3.28
CA LEU A 70 8.70 -1.16 2.59
C LEU A 70 9.53 -1.17 1.30
N ALA A 71 9.54 -0.08 0.52
CA ALA A 71 10.37 0.06 -0.67
C ALA A 71 11.86 0.01 -0.30
N TYR A 72 12.25 0.76 0.74
CA TYR A 72 13.61 0.75 1.28
C TYR A 72 14.00 -0.61 1.86
N GLY A 73 13.11 -1.22 2.64
CA GLY A 73 13.30 -2.55 3.21
C GLY A 73 13.51 -3.62 2.14
N ALA A 74 12.71 -3.56 1.06
CA ALA A 74 12.89 -4.41 -0.11
C ALA A 74 14.20 -4.14 -0.85
N TRP A 75 14.52 -2.86 -1.06
CA TRP A 75 15.78 -2.44 -1.71
C TRP A 75 17.01 -2.97 -0.99
N ARG A 76 17.03 -2.77 0.33
CA ARG A 76 18.11 -3.23 1.22
C ARG A 76 17.99 -4.69 1.62
N VAL A 77 16.97 -5.41 1.13
CA VAL A 77 16.68 -6.82 1.43
C VAL A 77 16.73 -7.10 2.95
N ARG A 78 16.01 -6.29 3.72
CA ARG A 78 15.94 -6.40 5.18
C ARG A 78 14.94 -7.49 5.58
N PRO A 79 15.28 -8.44 6.47
CA PRO A 79 14.40 -9.55 6.83
C PRO A 79 13.02 -9.11 7.36
N TRP A 80 12.96 -8.03 8.14
CA TRP A 80 11.71 -7.48 8.68
C TRP A 80 10.75 -6.98 7.59
N ALA A 81 11.26 -6.59 6.42
CA ALA A 81 10.44 -6.01 5.35
C ALA A 81 9.50 -7.06 4.74
N TRP A 82 9.90 -8.34 4.74
CA TRP A 82 9.04 -9.43 4.29
C TRP A 82 7.81 -9.59 5.20
N ALA A 83 8.02 -9.70 6.51
CA ALA A 83 6.94 -9.85 7.47
C ALA A 83 5.99 -8.63 7.44
N LEU A 84 6.56 -7.42 7.37
CA LEU A 84 5.77 -6.20 7.28
C LEU A 84 4.97 -6.11 5.98
N THR A 85 5.54 -6.55 4.84
CA THR A 85 4.80 -6.62 3.57
C THR A 85 3.59 -7.55 3.72
N LEU A 86 3.77 -8.75 4.26
CA LEU A 86 2.66 -9.67 4.47
C LEU A 86 1.58 -9.08 5.40
N ALA A 87 1.99 -8.44 6.50
CA ALA A 87 1.05 -7.82 7.42
C ALA A 87 0.24 -6.69 6.77
N VAL A 88 0.90 -5.75 6.10
CA VAL A 88 0.25 -4.58 5.46
C VAL A 88 -0.70 -5.02 4.35
N TYR A 89 -0.25 -5.87 3.43
CA TYR A 89 -1.09 -6.31 2.32
C TYR A 89 -2.18 -7.29 2.78
N GLY A 90 -1.92 -8.11 3.81
CA GLY A 90 -2.93 -8.96 4.43
C GLY A 90 -4.05 -8.13 5.08
N ALA A 91 -3.70 -7.09 5.83
CA ALA A 91 -4.68 -6.13 6.36
C ALA A 91 -5.45 -5.42 5.23
N GLY A 92 -4.76 -5.07 4.14
CA GLY A 92 -5.38 -4.50 2.94
C GLY A 92 -6.43 -5.43 2.30
N VAL A 93 -6.15 -6.73 2.20
CA VAL A 93 -7.12 -7.74 1.73
C VAL A 93 -8.34 -7.77 2.64
N LEU A 94 -8.15 -7.93 3.96
CA LEU A 94 -9.24 -8.02 4.93
C LEU A 94 -10.11 -6.75 4.94
N GLY A 95 -9.48 -5.58 4.94
CA GLY A 95 -10.19 -4.30 4.88
C GLY A 95 -10.97 -4.13 3.57
N SER A 96 -10.44 -4.61 2.44
CA SER A 96 -11.11 -4.55 1.15
C SER A 96 -12.28 -5.55 1.06
N LEU A 97 -12.15 -6.73 1.65
CA LEU A 97 -13.27 -7.69 1.76
C LEU A 97 -14.37 -7.17 2.69
N TRP A 98 -14.00 -6.49 3.78
CA TRP A 98 -14.97 -5.78 4.61
C TRP A 98 -15.69 -4.69 3.82
N GLN A 99 -15.01 -3.93 2.96
CA GLN A 99 -15.67 -2.96 2.07
C GLN A 99 -16.69 -3.64 1.15
N VAL A 100 -16.39 -4.82 0.62
CA VAL A 100 -17.34 -5.60 -0.18
C VAL A 100 -18.57 -6.01 0.64
N SER A 101 -18.39 -6.51 1.88
CA SER A 101 -19.50 -6.98 2.72
C SER A 101 -20.49 -5.89 3.09
N VAL A 102 -20.04 -4.63 3.11
CA VAL A 102 -20.86 -3.43 3.38
C VAL A 102 -21.27 -2.68 2.10
N GLY A 103 -21.20 -3.33 0.94
CA GLY A 103 -21.77 -2.86 -0.33
C GLY A 103 -20.85 -2.02 -1.24
N ILE A 104 -19.57 -1.84 -0.90
CA ILE A 104 -18.62 -1.08 -1.72
C ILE A 104 -17.97 -2.01 -2.75
N ARG A 105 -18.50 -2.00 -3.98
CA ARG A 105 -18.08 -2.92 -5.07
C ARG A 105 -16.60 -2.79 -5.45
N GLN A 106 -16.02 -1.59 -5.35
CA GLN A 106 -14.60 -1.36 -5.65
C GLN A 106 -13.66 -2.11 -4.69
N GLY A 107 -14.16 -2.56 -3.54
CA GLY A 107 -13.42 -3.40 -2.60
C GLY A 107 -12.91 -4.70 -3.23
N TRP A 108 -13.59 -5.24 -4.26
CA TRP A 108 -13.10 -6.44 -4.98
C TRP A 108 -11.78 -6.19 -5.69
N LEU A 109 -11.65 -5.06 -6.40
CA LEU A 109 -10.41 -4.71 -7.10
C LEU A 109 -9.29 -4.44 -6.11
N ALA A 110 -9.56 -3.67 -5.05
CA ALA A 110 -8.59 -3.40 -4.00
C ALA A 110 -8.12 -4.70 -3.30
N SER A 111 -9.05 -5.62 -3.03
CA SER A 111 -8.74 -6.93 -2.44
C SER A 111 -7.89 -7.76 -3.39
N ALA A 112 -8.22 -7.80 -4.68
CA ALA A 112 -7.46 -8.54 -5.68
C ALA A 112 -6.02 -8.03 -5.83
N VAL A 113 -5.82 -6.70 -5.87
CA VAL A 113 -4.49 -6.09 -5.95
C VAL A 113 -3.68 -6.41 -4.69
N ASN A 114 -4.26 -6.21 -3.50
CA ASN A 114 -3.57 -6.52 -2.25
C ASN A 114 -3.24 -8.02 -2.14
N GLY A 115 -4.18 -8.88 -2.54
CA GLY A 115 -4.03 -10.33 -2.56
C GLY A 115 -2.93 -10.79 -3.51
N ALA A 116 -2.83 -10.20 -4.70
CA ALA A 116 -1.77 -10.50 -5.65
C ALA A 116 -0.38 -10.18 -5.08
N VAL A 117 -0.22 -9.02 -4.43
CA VAL A 117 1.05 -8.66 -3.78
C VAL A 117 1.36 -9.58 -2.60
N PHE A 118 0.35 -9.91 -1.78
CA PHE A 118 0.50 -10.82 -0.66
C PHE A 118 0.95 -12.22 -1.12
N VAL A 119 0.26 -12.80 -2.10
CA VAL A 119 0.59 -14.12 -2.67
C VAL A 119 1.98 -14.11 -3.30
N TYR A 120 2.32 -13.06 -4.04
CA TYR A 120 3.65 -12.91 -4.62
C TYR A 120 4.74 -12.86 -3.53
N ALA A 121 4.54 -12.07 -2.48
CA ALA A 121 5.47 -11.97 -1.34
C ALA A 121 5.59 -13.27 -0.53
N ALA A 122 4.53 -14.09 -0.51
CA ALA A 122 4.51 -15.39 0.15
C ALA A 122 5.25 -16.49 -0.63
N THR A 123 5.60 -16.26 -1.90
CA THR A 123 6.29 -17.28 -2.71
C THR A 123 7.63 -17.70 -2.07
N PRO A 124 8.05 -18.98 -2.20
CA PRO A 124 9.31 -19.45 -1.63
C PRO A 124 10.54 -18.70 -2.16
N GLY A 125 10.48 -18.20 -3.40
CA GLY A 125 11.55 -17.39 -4.00
C GLY A 125 11.75 -16.07 -3.26
N VAL A 126 10.67 -15.31 -3.04
CA VAL A 126 10.71 -14.03 -2.34
C VAL A 126 11.09 -14.22 -0.87
N ARG A 127 10.46 -15.18 -0.17
CA ARG A 127 10.79 -15.47 1.24
C ARG A 127 12.28 -15.78 1.42
N ARG A 128 12.83 -16.68 0.60
CA ARG A 128 14.25 -17.05 0.68
C ARG A 128 15.18 -15.87 0.41
N ALA A 129 14.81 -14.96 -0.49
CA ALA A 129 15.59 -13.76 -0.77
C ALA A 129 15.75 -12.86 0.48
N TYR A 130 14.76 -12.80 1.36
CA TYR A 130 14.81 -12.03 2.60
C TYR A 130 15.45 -12.77 3.78
N THR A 131 15.35 -14.11 3.83
CA THR A 131 15.75 -14.89 5.02
C THR A 131 17.09 -15.60 4.90
N ARG A 132 17.62 -15.83 3.69
CA ARG A 132 18.89 -16.55 3.48
C ARG A 132 20.11 -15.63 3.45
N ARG A 133 20.22 -14.72 4.42
CA ARG A 133 21.45 -13.98 4.67
C ARG A 133 22.35 -14.74 5.61
#